data_AF-A0A4V1A145-F1
#
_entry.id   AF-A0A4V1A145-F1
#
_cell.length_a   1.000
_cell.length_b   1.000
_cell.length_c   1.000
_cell.angle_alpha   90.00
_cell.angle_beta   90.00
_cell.angle_gamma   90.00
#
_symmetry.space_group_name_H-M   'P 1'
#
loop_
_entity.id
_entity.type
_entity.pdbx_description
1 polymer ?
#
loop_
_entity_poly.entity_id
_entity_poly.type
_entity_poly.pdbx_seq_one_letter_code
_entity_poly.pdbx_strand_id
1 'polypeptide(L)'
;MTKKAKDYEAAARWAEDDMVLPENSTTARRGAAAAEAGRALLARAHAGRPSLDPAAAPGTESPRRQVRLPLAVSEQVDEIAKAQGRRSSEVMRDAITLYVQDNATR
;
A
#
# COMPACT_ATOMS: atom_id res chain seq x y z
N MET A 1 19.84 34.61 -1.84
CA MET A 1 18.77 34.23 -0.91
C MET A 1 18.86 32.74 -0.63
N THR A 2 19.39 32.34 0.52
CA THR A 2 19.56 30.94 0.92
C THR A 2 18.24 30.38 1.46
N LYS A 3 17.77 29.28 0.88
CA LYS A 3 16.53 28.59 1.26
C LYS A 3 16.71 27.99 2.65
N LYS A 4 15.90 28.41 3.65
CA LYS A 4 15.90 27.79 4.98
C LYS A 4 15.66 26.28 4.83
N ALA A 5 16.57 25.46 5.36
CA ALA A 5 16.35 24.02 5.47
C ALA A 5 15.14 23.79 6.40
N LYS A 6 14.18 22.97 5.97
CA LYS A 6 13.03 22.60 6.80
C LYS A 6 13.55 21.59 7.83
N ASP A 7 13.52 21.97 9.10
CA ASP A 7 13.84 21.08 10.21
C ASP A 7 12.62 20.20 10.52
N TYR A 8 12.59 19.02 9.91
CA TYR A 8 11.49 18.07 10.07
C TYR A 8 11.45 17.45 11.47
N GLU A 9 12.59 17.36 12.14
CA GLU A 9 12.68 16.80 13.50
C GLU A 9 12.02 17.74 14.51
N ALA A 10 12.32 19.04 14.41
CA ALA A 10 11.66 20.05 15.22
C ALA A 10 10.14 20.12 14.96
N ALA A 11 9.73 19.97 13.70
CA ALA A 11 8.31 19.95 13.34
C ALA A 11 7.59 18.70 13.87
N ALA A 12 8.25 17.54 13.87
CA ALA A 12 7.72 16.30 14.43
C ALA A 12 7.54 16.42 15.94
N ARG A 13 8.56 16.90 16.66
CA ARG A 13 8.48 17.08 18.12
C ARG A 13 7.36 18.03 18.54
N TRP A 14 7.22 19.17 17.86
CA TRP A 14 6.08 20.07 18.10
C TRP A 14 4.75 19.38 17.85
N ALA A 15 4.66 18.52 16.83
CA ALA A 15 3.43 17.81 16.50
C ALA A 15 3.04 16.75 17.54
N GLU A 16 4.03 16.10 18.14
CA GLU A 16 3.84 15.04 19.14
C GLU A 16 3.56 15.60 20.54
N ASP A 17 4.31 16.62 20.96
CA ASP A 17 4.34 17.07 22.36
C ASP A 17 3.53 18.35 22.60
N ASP A 18 3.49 19.26 21.63
CA ASP A 18 3.03 20.64 21.85
C ASP A 18 1.78 21.02 21.04
N MET A 19 1.36 20.19 20.07
CA MET A 19 0.29 20.57 19.16
C MET A 19 -1.08 20.50 19.84
N VAL A 20 -1.62 21.67 20.17
CA VAL A 20 -3.01 21.83 20.61
C VAL A 20 -3.84 22.43 19.49
N LEU A 21 -4.77 21.64 18.95
CA LEU A 21 -5.73 22.12 17.96
C LEU A 21 -6.93 22.77 18.66
N PRO A 22 -7.43 23.93 18.20
CA PRO A 22 -8.66 24.52 18.73
C PRO A 22 -9.83 23.54 18.66
N GLU A 23 -10.70 23.55 19.66
CA GLU A 23 -11.86 22.65 19.78
C GLU A 23 -12.84 22.77 18.60
N ASN A 24 -12.87 23.92 17.93
CA ASN A 24 -13.70 24.17 16.74
C ASN A 24 -12.87 24.38 15.46
N SER A 25 -11.68 23.78 15.38
CA SER A 25 -10.88 23.80 14.16
C SER A 25 -11.70 23.30 12.96
N THR A 26 -11.81 24.13 11.93
CA THR A 26 -12.48 23.81 10.66
C THR A 26 -11.60 22.99 9.73
N THR A 27 -10.31 22.84 10.04
CA THR A 27 -9.32 22.18 9.19
C THR A 27 -8.91 20.80 9.70
N ALA A 28 -9.24 20.43 10.93
CA ALA A 28 -8.89 19.16 11.53
C ALA A 28 -10.12 18.31 11.85
N ARG A 29 -10.11 17.04 11.41
CA ARG A 29 -11.12 16.05 11.79
C ARG A 29 -10.75 15.42 13.13
N ARG A 30 -11.75 15.06 13.95
CA ARG A 30 -11.56 14.37 15.25
C ARG A 30 -12.51 13.18 15.41
N GLY A 31 -12.23 12.32 16.39
CA GLY A 31 -13.09 11.21 16.77
C GLY A 31 -13.46 10.29 15.60
N ALA A 32 -14.74 9.92 15.49
CA ALA A 32 -15.24 9.02 14.46
C ALA A 32 -14.93 9.50 13.03
N ALA A 33 -15.04 10.80 12.75
CA ALA A 33 -14.77 11.36 11.43
C ALA A 33 -13.28 11.29 11.05
N ALA A 34 -12.37 11.41 12.03
CA ALA A 34 -10.94 11.16 11.81
C ALA A 34 -10.67 9.68 11.54
N ALA A 35 -11.28 8.77 12.32
CA ALA A 35 -11.14 7.34 12.15
C ALA A 35 -11.68 6.84 10.79
N GLU A 36 -12.81 7.37 10.33
CA GLU A 36 -13.35 7.08 9.00
C GLU A 36 -12.44 7.62 7.90
N ALA A 37 -12.01 8.89 8.00
CA ALA A 37 -11.11 9.48 7.02
C ALA A 37 -9.75 8.76 6.95
N GLY A 38 -9.26 8.26 8.09
CA GLY A 38 -8.06 7.43 8.21
C GLY A 38 -8.23 6.03 7.61
N ARG A 39 -9.35 5.35 7.88
CA ARG A 39 -9.66 4.06 7.23
C ARG A 39 -9.81 4.21 5.72
N ALA A 40 -10.51 5.24 5.26
CA ALA A 40 -10.60 5.57 3.84
C ALA A 40 -9.23 5.96 3.27
N LEU A 41 -8.34 6.58 4.07
CA LEU A 41 -6.96 6.86 3.68
C LEU A 41 -6.17 5.57 3.50
N LEU A 42 -6.24 4.63 4.43
CA LEU A 42 -5.53 3.35 4.32
C LEU A 42 -6.09 2.48 3.19
N ALA A 43 -7.40 2.51 2.96
CA ALA A 43 -8.03 1.82 1.84
C ALA A 43 -7.57 2.37 0.47
N ARG A 44 -7.36 3.70 0.35
CA ARG A 44 -6.86 4.33 -0.89
C ARG A 44 -5.34 4.38 -1.00
N ALA A 45 -4.67 4.53 0.13
CA ALA A 45 -3.23 4.60 0.23
C ALA A 45 -2.68 3.18 0.29
N HIS A 46 -2.40 2.62 -0.88
CA HIS A 46 -1.40 1.58 -1.05
C HIS A 46 0.04 2.07 -0.68
N ALA A 47 0.18 3.09 0.17
CA ALA A 47 1.41 3.82 0.44
C ALA A 47 1.97 3.37 1.79
N GLY A 48 3.04 2.58 1.71
CA GLY A 48 3.42 1.63 2.75
C GLY A 48 2.82 0.27 2.41
N ARG A 49 3.08 -0.25 1.20
CA ARG A 49 2.73 -1.64 0.90
C ARG A 49 3.38 -2.49 1.99
N PRO A 50 2.60 -3.17 2.85
CA PRO A 50 3.17 -4.23 3.65
C PRO A 50 3.91 -5.16 2.69
N SER A 51 5.02 -5.75 3.15
CA SER A 51 5.66 -6.80 2.36
C SER A 51 4.59 -7.79 1.91
N LEU A 52 4.69 -8.26 0.67
CA LEU A 52 3.79 -9.27 0.12
C LEU A 52 3.83 -10.56 0.95
N ASP A 53 4.88 -10.72 1.75
CA ASP A 53 5.04 -11.71 2.78
C ASP A 53 4.88 -11.04 4.17
N PRO A 54 3.82 -11.40 4.94
CA PRO A 54 3.62 -10.90 6.30
C PRO A 54 4.75 -11.26 7.28
N ALA A 55 5.55 -12.30 6.98
CA ALA A 55 6.67 -12.73 7.81
C ALA A 55 8.00 -12.08 7.41
N ALA A 56 8.03 -11.28 6.35
CA ALA A 56 9.25 -10.64 5.89
C ALA A 56 9.73 -9.57 6.88
N ALA A 57 11.04 -9.55 7.14
CA ALA A 57 11.64 -8.50 7.96
C ALA A 57 11.45 -7.12 7.31
N PRO A 58 11.23 -6.05 8.10
CA PRO A 58 11.13 -4.69 7.57
C PRO A 58 12.33 -4.34 6.69
N GLY A 59 12.07 -3.77 5.51
CA GLY A 59 13.10 -3.39 4.54
C GLY A 59 13.57 -4.52 3.61
N THR A 60 13.03 -5.74 3.73
CA THR A 60 13.30 -6.81 2.77
C THR A 60 12.31 -6.78 1.61
N GLU A 61 12.81 -6.95 0.39
CA GLU A 61 12.00 -7.00 -0.83
C GLU A 61 11.56 -8.43 -1.15
N SER A 62 10.35 -8.57 -1.68
CA SER A 62 9.88 -9.87 -2.18
C SER A 62 10.66 -10.27 -3.44
N PRO A 63 11.07 -11.55 -3.59
CA PRO A 63 11.81 -12.00 -4.75
C PRO A 63 11.00 -11.85 -6.04
N ARG A 64 11.65 -11.42 -7.12
CA ARG A 64 11.04 -11.23 -8.44
C ARG A 64 11.36 -12.40 -9.37
N ARG A 65 10.36 -12.89 -10.09
CA ARG A 65 10.52 -13.81 -11.22
C ARG A 65 9.94 -13.19 -12.49
N GLN A 66 10.70 -13.18 -13.59
CA GLN A 66 10.26 -12.67 -14.89
C GLN A 66 10.06 -13.83 -15.86
N VAL A 67 8.94 -13.85 -16.57
CA VAL A 67 8.59 -14.92 -17.52
C VAL A 67 8.04 -14.31 -18.80
N ARG A 68 8.19 -15.01 -19.93
CA ARG A 68 7.49 -14.68 -21.18
C ARG A 68 6.19 -15.47 -21.24
N LEU A 69 5.11 -14.82 -21.66
CA LEU A 69 3.79 -15.42 -21.84
C LEU A 69 3.39 -15.38 -23.32
N PRO A 70 2.62 -16.36 -23.81
CA PRO A 70 1.89 -16.21 -25.07
C PRO A 70 0.98 -14.97 -25.02
N LEU A 71 0.84 -14.26 -26.13
CA LEU A 71 0.06 -13.01 -26.21
C LEU A 71 -1.36 -13.19 -25.66
N ALA A 72 -2.06 -14.22 -26.10
CA ALA A 72 -3.43 -14.51 -25.67
C ALA A 72 -3.55 -14.70 -24.15
N VAL A 73 -2.54 -15.29 -23.50
CA VAL A 73 -2.55 -15.47 -22.03
C VAL A 73 -2.30 -14.14 -21.33
N SER A 74 -1.39 -13.31 -21.86
CA SER A 74 -1.14 -11.97 -21.33
C SER A 74 -2.40 -11.09 -21.38
N GLU A 75 -3.11 -11.10 -22.50
CA GLU A 75 -4.35 -10.34 -22.68
C GLU A 75 -5.46 -10.81 -21.73
N GLN A 76 -5.58 -12.13 -21.53
CA GLN A 76 -6.53 -12.68 -20.56
C GLN A 76 -6.26 -12.21 -19.13
N VAL A 77 -4.99 -12.12 -18.73
CA VAL A 77 -4.62 -11.59 -17.40
C VAL A 77 -5.06 -10.14 -17.25
N ASP A 78 -4.87 -9.32 -18.28
CA ASP A 78 -5.24 -7.91 -18.25
C ASP A 78 -6.76 -7.70 -18.22
N GLU A 79 -7.53 -8.52 -18.95
CA GLU A 79 -9.00 -8.48 -18.89
C GLU A 79 -9.54 -8.91 -17.52
N ILE A 80 -8.96 -9.96 -16.92
CA ILE A 80 -9.32 -10.37 -15.55
C ILE A 80 -9.01 -9.25 -14.55
N ALA A 81 -7.83 -8.64 -14.65
CA ALA A 81 -7.43 -7.55 -13.78
C ALA A 81 -8.38 -6.35 -13.89
N LYS A 82 -8.74 -5.96 -15.12
CA LYS A 82 -9.69 -4.89 -15.40
C LYS A 82 -11.09 -5.19 -14.86
N ALA A 83 -11.60 -6.40 -15.08
CA ALA A 83 -12.90 -6.82 -14.58
C ALA A 83 -12.98 -6.80 -13.04
N GLN A 84 -11.87 -7.10 -12.36
CA GLN A 84 -11.79 -7.11 -10.90
C GLN A 84 -11.38 -5.76 -10.28
N GLY A 85 -11.00 -4.77 -11.09
CA GLY A 85 -10.44 -3.50 -10.59
C GLY A 85 -9.10 -3.67 -9.87
N ARG A 86 -8.31 -4.68 -10.24
CA ARG A 86 -7.03 -5.05 -9.63
C ARG A 86 -5.88 -4.83 -10.60
N ARG A 87 -4.63 -4.92 -10.11
CA ARG A 87 -3.45 -4.90 -10.99
C ARG A 87 -3.17 -6.30 -11.55
N SER A 88 -2.68 -6.39 -12.78
CA SER A 88 -2.27 -7.67 -13.39
C SER A 88 -1.27 -8.45 -12.53
N SER A 89 -0.38 -7.75 -11.80
CA SER A 89 0.57 -8.38 -10.88
C SER A 89 -0.06 -9.01 -9.64
N GLU A 90 -1.24 -8.56 -9.21
CA GLU A 90 -1.99 -9.18 -8.12
C GLU A 90 -2.69 -10.45 -8.60
N VAL A 91 -3.30 -10.39 -9.79
CA VAL A 91 -3.91 -11.55 -10.45
C VAL A 91 -2.87 -12.65 -10.69
N MET A 92 -1.70 -12.29 -11.27
CA MET A 92 -0.62 -13.24 -11.51
C MET A 92 -0.10 -13.86 -10.20
N ARG A 93 0.00 -13.08 -9.12
CA ARG A 93 0.46 -13.60 -7.83
C ARG A 93 -0.50 -14.65 -7.29
N ASP A 94 -1.79 -14.34 -7.24
CA ASP A 94 -2.81 -15.28 -6.73
C ASP A 94 -2.83 -16.57 -7.57
N ALA A 95 -2.77 -16.44 -8.90
CA ALA A 95 -2.76 -17.59 -9.80
C ALA A 95 -1.53 -18.49 -9.56
N ILE A 96 -0.34 -17.90 -9.38
CA ILE A 96 0.88 -18.65 -9.06
C ILE A 96 0.77 -19.31 -7.67
N THR A 97 0.26 -18.59 -6.67
CA THR A 97 0.07 -19.13 -5.31
C THR A 97 -0.86 -20.34 -5.33
N LEU A 98 -2.02 -20.24 -6.00
CA LEU A 98 -2.98 -21.32 -6.14
C LEU A 98 -2.34 -22.54 -6.81
N TYR A 99 -1.66 -22.32 -7.94
CA TYR A 99 -0.97 -23.40 -8.66
C TYR A 99 0.07 -24.10 -7.79
N VAL A 100 0.89 -23.35 -7.04
CA VAL A 100 1.89 -23.93 -6.14
C VAL A 100 1.23 -24.74 -5.02
N GLN A 101 0.17 -24.22 -4.39
CA GLN A 101 -0.57 -24.93 -3.34
C GLN A 101 -1.16 -26.25 -3.85
N ASP A 102 -1.78 -26.23 -5.02
CA ASP A 102 -2.40 -27.41 -5.65
C ASP A 102 -1.37 -28.49 -6.03
N ASN A 103 -0.11 -28.11 -6.25
CA ASN A 103 0.95 -29.02 -6.67
C ASN A 103 2.00 -29.30 -5.58
N ALA A 104 1.91 -28.69 -4.39
CA ALA A 104 2.86 -28.91 -3.30
C ALA A 104 2.70 -30.27 -2.61
N THR A 105 1.59 -30.97 -2.82
CA THR A 105 1.25 -32.24 -2.15
C THR A 105 1.20 -33.44 -3.10
N ARG A 106 1.64 -33.25 -4.36
CA ARG A 106 1.77 -34.34 -5.34
C ARG A 106 3.20 -34.86 -5.35
#